data_AF-A0A6L3VDP7-F1
#
_entry.id   AF-A0A6L3VDP7-F1
#
_cell.length_a   1.000
_cell.length_b   1.000
_cell.length_c   1.000
_cell.angle_alpha   90.00
_cell.angle_beta   90.00
_cell.angle_gamma   90.00
#
_symmetry.space_group_name_H-M   'P 1'
#
loop_
_entity.id
_entity.type
_entity.pdbx_description
1 polymer ?
#
loop_
_entity_poly.entity_id
_entity_poly.type
_entity_poly.pdbx_seq_one_letter_code
_entity_poly.pdbx_strand_id
1 'polypeptide(L)'
;MINQQAPSREKNILFIGFMGVGKTTIGKLVANKLNRKFIDTDEEIEKEYEMPVSEIFHQLGEKTFREKEKALITKLSEEGNYILSLGGGAFLQEEIREACLSNCIVFYIHLPWESWKERIPLIIDSRPVLQGKSINEIHELFQKRQEIYSHYHYRVETESLDAEEISDRIVALIHSDLFPNEEKAAKRLLTVKNVVIGEDIPKICVPIVGQTMHEIIEEASHLKAIDFDIVEWRADFFEDVEDIKKVKEALTEIYAILSPSPIIFTFRSIKEGGEKEVSSEYYAALNKAIIETGMADMIDIELYSNEEKTVQEVVQFAHANNVFVILSNHDFQKTPSKEEIITRLCRAQKLGADLPKIAVMPKSKEDVLVLLDATLTMNEKFADRPFITMSMAKKGVISRLTGEFFGSAITFGTAKKASAPGQVATSELRKILYLLHQNR
;
A
#
# COMPACT_ATOMS: atom_id res chain seq x y z
N MET A 1 -30.41 8.00 -14.61
CA MET A 1 -29.76 8.57 -13.42
C MET A 1 -29.07 7.41 -12.72
N ILE A 2 -27.79 7.22 -13.01
CA ILE A 2 -26.97 6.17 -12.40
C ILE A 2 -26.27 6.83 -11.22
N ASN A 3 -26.52 6.28 -10.03
CA ASN A 3 -26.09 6.83 -8.76
C ASN A 3 -24.56 6.89 -8.72
N GLN A 4 -24.01 8.09 -8.61
CA GLN A 4 -22.59 8.34 -8.37
C GLN A 4 -22.27 7.85 -6.95
N GLN A 5 -21.69 6.66 -6.82
CA GLN A 5 -21.11 6.23 -5.55
C GLN A 5 -19.75 6.92 -5.37
N ALA A 6 -19.61 7.60 -4.23
CA ALA A 6 -18.40 8.24 -3.73
C ALA A 6 -17.16 7.33 -3.82
N PRO A 7 -15.93 7.89 -3.89
CA PRO A 7 -14.70 7.10 -3.84
C PRO A 7 -14.76 6.14 -2.65
N SER A 8 -14.43 4.87 -2.86
CA SER A 8 -14.56 3.82 -1.85
C SER A 8 -13.78 4.20 -0.59
N ARG A 9 -14.47 4.72 0.43
CA ARG A 9 -13.89 4.88 1.76
C ARG A 9 -13.35 3.53 2.19
N GLU A 10 -12.12 3.49 2.70
CA GLU A 10 -11.61 2.26 3.30
C GLU A 10 -12.60 1.78 4.36
N LYS A 11 -13.16 0.58 4.16
CA LYS A 11 -14.18 0.03 5.07
C LYS A 11 -13.64 -0.02 6.50
N ASN A 12 -14.53 0.21 7.45
CA ASN A 12 -14.26 -0.02 8.86
C ASN A 12 -13.93 -1.50 9.11
N ILE A 13 -13.04 -1.78 10.06
CA ILE A 13 -12.79 -3.13 10.56
C ILE A 13 -13.47 -3.25 11.91
N LEU A 14 -14.34 -4.23 12.06
CA LEU A 14 -15.18 -4.42 13.25
C LEU A 14 -14.81 -5.71 13.96
N PHE A 15 -14.48 -5.64 15.25
CA PHE A 15 -14.30 -6.81 16.11
C PHE A 15 -15.55 -7.11 16.91
N ILE A 16 -16.08 -8.31 16.71
CA ILE A 16 -17.19 -8.88 17.48
C ILE A 16 -16.71 -10.10 18.27
N GLY A 17 -17.48 -10.48 19.28
CA GLY A 17 -17.25 -11.68 20.08
C GLY A 17 -17.55 -11.47 21.55
N PHE A 18 -17.48 -12.56 22.32
CA PHE A 18 -17.85 -12.54 23.73
C PHE A 18 -16.95 -11.58 24.53
N MET A 19 -17.42 -11.11 25.69
CA MET A 19 -16.59 -10.25 26.54
C MET A 19 -15.35 -11.02 27.02
N GLY A 20 -14.19 -10.38 27.17
CA GLY A 20 -12.96 -11.03 27.67
C GLY A 20 -12.17 -11.86 26.64
N VAL A 21 -12.62 -11.95 25.39
CA VAL A 21 -11.87 -12.67 24.32
C VAL A 21 -10.64 -11.91 23.79
N GLY A 22 -10.47 -10.63 24.15
CA GLY A 22 -9.28 -9.84 23.79
C GLY A 22 -9.46 -8.78 22.70
N LYS A 23 -10.70 -8.47 22.29
CA LYS A 23 -11.03 -7.51 21.21
C LYS A 23 -10.31 -6.17 21.35
N THR A 24 -10.33 -5.56 22.54
CA THR A 24 -9.69 -4.25 22.79
C THR A 24 -8.18 -4.32 22.63
N THR A 25 -7.54 -5.38 23.14
CA THR A 25 -6.09 -5.58 23.02
C THR A 25 -5.68 -5.80 21.56
N ILE A 26 -6.32 -6.75 20.89
CA ILE A 26 -6.08 -7.08 19.48
C ILE A 26 -6.36 -5.85 18.60
N GLY A 27 -7.44 -5.13 18.86
CA GLY A 27 -7.84 -3.99 18.05
C GLY A 27 -6.92 -2.79 18.15
N LYS A 28 -6.34 -2.53 19.33
CA LYS A 28 -5.29 -1.50 19.48
C LYS A 28 -4.03 -1.85 18.67
N LEU A 29 -3.63 -3.12 18.65
CA LEU A 29 -2.48 -3.59 17.85
C LEU A 29 -2.76 -3.47 16.34
N VAL A 30 -3.92 -3.95 15.88
CA VAL A 30 -4.33 -3.84 14.46
C VAL A 30 -4.43 -2.38 14.03
N ALA A 31 -4.97 -1.50 14.88
CA ALA A 31 -5.04 -0.07 14.61
C ALA A 31 -3.66 0.57 14.42
N ASN A 32 -2.70 0.23 15.29
CA ASN A 32 -1.32 0.69 15.15
C ASN A 32 -0.67 0.17 13.86
N LYS A 33 -0.87 -1.11 13.52
CA LYS A 33 -0.31 -1.73 12.31
C LYS A 33 -0.86 -1.13 11.01
N LEU A 34 -2.13 -0.73 11.02
CA LEU A 34 -2.81 -0.14 9.86
C LEU A 34 -2.84 1.39 9.86
N ASN A 35 -2.24 2.05 10.87
CA ASN A 35 -2.31 3.50 11.05
C ASN A 35 -3.75 4.04 11.04
N ARG A 36 -4.66 3.35 11.71
CA ARG A 36 -6.08 3.72 11.84
C ARG A 36 -6.42 4.04 13.28
N LYS A 37 -7.49 4.80 13.51
CA LYS A 37 -7.98 5.09 14.86
C LYS A 37 -8.76 3.89 15.41
N PHE A 38 -8.37 3.42 16.60
CA PHE A 38 -9.11 2.44 17.38
C PHE A 38 -10.23 3.11 18.19
N ILE A 39 -11.42 2.52 18.19
CA ILE A 39 -12.57 2.96 18.98
C ILE A 39 -13.20 1.74 19.66
N ASP A 40 -13.26 1.76 20.99
CA ASP A 40 -14.09 0.84 21.77
C ASP A 40 -15.42 1.52 22.09
N THR A 41 -16.52 0.92 21.67
CA THR A 41 -17.82 1.59 21.74
C THR A 41 -18.35 1.70 23.17
N ASP A 42 -17.98 0.78 24.05
CA ASP A 42 -18.32 0.88 25.48
C ASP A 42 -17.58 2.09 26.07
N GLU A 43 -16.27 2.22 25.82
CA GLU A 43 -15.45 3.34 26.32
C GLU A 43 -15.92 4.71 25.80
N GLU A 44 -16.35 4.82 24.54
CA GLU A 44 -16.87 6.10 24.01
C GLU A 44 -18.22 6.49 24.64
N ILE A 45 -19.09 5.53 24.96
CA ILE A 45 -20.35 5.81 25.66
C ILE A 45 -20.07 6.23 27.10
N GLU A 46 -19.14 5.55 27.80
CA GLU A 46 -18.75 5.92 29.17
C GLU A 46 -18.16 7.34 29.23
N LYS A 47 -17.36 7.74 28.25
CA LYS A 47 -16.83 9.11 28.14
C LYS A 47 -17.94 10.14 27.96
N GLU A 48 -18.98 9.82 27.20
CA GLU A 48 -20.08 10.75 26.95
C GLU A 48 -20.97 10.94 28.18
N TYR A 49 -21.22 9.87 28.95
CA TYR A 49 -22.02 9.93 30.17
C TYR A 49 -21.22 10.24 31.44
N GLU A 50 -19.88 10.29 31.35
CA GLU A 50 -18.95 10.46 32.49
C GLU A 50 -19.15 9.42 33.61
N MET A 51 -19.60 8.22 33.27
CA MET A 51 -19.86 7.14 34.22
C MET A 51 -19.72 5.76 33.55
N PRO A 52 -19.37 4.70 34.30
CA PRO A 52 -19.19 3.36 33.74
C PRO A 52 -20.52 2.76 33.28
N VAL A 53 -20.48 1.83 32.32
CA VAL A 53 -21.68 1.16 31.78
C VAL A 53 -22.57 0.57 32.88
N SER A 54 -21.98 0.03 33.95
CA SER A 54 -22.73 -0.50 35.11
C SER A 54 -23.60 0.57 35.78
N GLU A 55 -23.12 1.79 35.88
CA GLU A 55 -23.87 2.91 36.46
C GLU A 55 -24.91 3.46 35.49
N ILE A 56 -24.62 3.50 34.19
CA ILE A 56 -25.61 3.86 33.16
C ILE A 56 -26.83 2.92 33.25
N PHE A 57 -26.59 1.61 33.37
CA PHE A 57 -27.67 0.62 33.51
C PHE A 57 -28.47 0.84 34.81
N HIS A 58 -27.80 1.14 35.92
CA HIS A 58 -28.45 1.35 37.21
C HIS A 58 -29.25 2.67 37.28
N GLN A 59 -28.69 3.76 36.76
CA GLN A 59 -29.26 5.11 36.89
C GLN A 59 -30.23 5.46 35.75
N LEU A 60 -29.89 5.09 34.51
CA LEU A 60 -30.62 5.49 33.29
C LEU A 60 -31.37 4.33 32.63
N GLY A 61 -31.08 3.09 33.05
CA GLY A 61 -31.72 1.88 32.53
C GLY A 61 -31.09 1.35 31.25
N GLU A 62 -31.22 0.04 31.02
CA GLU A 62 -30.67 -0.64 29.85
C GLU A 62 -31.22 -0.08 28.53
N LYS A 63 -32.50 0.29 28.47
CA LYS A 63 -33.12 0.82 27.25
C LYS A 63 -32.38 2.07 26.73
N THR A 64 -32.08 3.01 27.64
CA THR A 64 -31.36 4.25 27.31
C THR A 64 -29.95 3.95 26.78
N PHE A 65 -29.24 3.03 27.43
CA PHE A 65 -27.93 2.59 26.95
C PHE A 65 -28.00 1.98 25.55
N ARG A 66 -28.98 1.09 25.30
CA ARG A 66 -29.13 0.42 24.00
C ARG A 66 -29.48 1.39 22.87
N GLU A 67 -30.31 2.39 23.13
CA GLU A 67 -30.62 3.46 22.17
C GLU A 67 -29.36 4.26 21.81
N LYS A 68 -28.53 4.59 22.81
CA LYS A 68 -27.26 5.27 22.57
C LYS A 68 -26.25 4.40 21.81
N GLU A 69 -26.11 3.14 22.22
CA GLU A 69 -25.23 2.14 21.61
C GLU A 69 -25.56 1.99 20.12
N LYS A 70 -26.85 1.87 19.78
CA LYS A 70 -27.34 1.83 18.40
C LYS A 70 -26.97 3.09 17.63
N ALA A 71 -27.28 4.28 18.16
CA ALA A 71 -27.00 5.54 17.48
C ALA A 71 -25.50 5.74 17.19
N LEU A 72 -24.63 5.42 18.16
CA LEU A 72 -23.18 5.54 18.01
C LEU A 72 -22.64 4.55 16.98
N ILE A 73 -23.02 3.27 17.06
CA ILE A 73 -22.47 2.23 16.19
C ILE A 73 -22.92 2.44 14.75
N THR A 74 -24.19 2.77 14.50
CA THR A 74 -24.66 3.07 13.15
C THR A 74 -23.87 4.22 12.53
N LYS A 75 -23.69 5.33 13.27
CA LYS A 75 -22.88 6.47 12.82
C LYS A 75 -21.44 6.06 12.51
N LEU A 76 -20.76 5.39 13.44
CA LEU A 76 -19.37 4.97 13.25
C LEU A 76 -19.21 4.00 12.08
N SER A 77 -20.19 3.13 11.84
CA SER A 77 -20.16 2.18 10.73
C SER A 77 -20.11 2.87 9.37
N GLU A 78 -20.65 4.08 9.23
CA GLU A 78 -20.74 4.84 7.96
C GLU A 78 -19.57 5.80 7.71
N GLU A 79 -18.88 6.24 8.76
CA GLU A 79 -17.81 7.24 8.65
C GLU A 79 -16.51 6.69 8.00
N GLY A 80 -16.30 5.37 8.04
CA GLY A 80 -15.15 4.67 7.41
C GLY A 80 -13.80 4.86 8.13
N ASN A 81 -12.82 4.04 7.77
CA ASN A 81 -11.42 4.11 8.21
C ASN A 81 -11.13 3.95 9.73
N TYR A 82 -12.02 3.29 10.48
CA TYR A 82 -11.82 2.96 11.89
C TYR A 82 -11.57 1.47 12.14
N ILE A 83 -10.93 1.19 13.29
CA ILE A 83 -10.95 -0.13 13.94
C ILE A 83 -11.93 -0.05 15.11
N LEU A 84 -13.05 -0.75 15.01
CA LEU A 84 -14.16 -0.70 15.96
C LEU A 84 -14.20 -1.97 16.81
N SER A 85 -14.29 -1.84 18.14
CA SER A 85 -14.54 -2.94 19.08
C SER A 85 -15.91 -2.75 19.70
N LEU A 86 -16.82 -3.71 19.49
CA LEU A 86 -18.18 -3.63 20.03
C LEU A 86 -18.29 -4.26 21.42
N GLY A 87 -19.16 -3.68 22.24
CA GLY A 87 -19.65 -4.29 23.47
C GLY A 87 -20.26 -5.67 23.21
N GLY A 88 -20.10 -6.60 24.16
CA GLY A 88 -20.51 -7.99 23.96
C GLY A 88 -22.02 -8.21 23.75
N GLY A 89 -22.86 -7.20 24.01
CA GLY A 89 -24.30 -7.23 23.75
C GLY A 89 -24.73 -6.50 22.48
N ALA A 90 -23.88 -5.66 21.89
CA ALA A 90 -24.27 -4.74 20.81
C ALA A 90 -24.76 -5.48 19.56
N PHE A 91 -24.02 -6.51 19.13
CA PHE A 91 -24.30 -7.27 17.91
C PHE A 91 -25.56 -8.15 18.00
N LEU A 92 -26.19 -8.24 19.18
CA LEU A 92 -27.50 -8.88 19.38
C LEU A 92 -28.63 -8.07 18.75
N GLN A 93 -28.49 -6.75 18.67
CA GLN A 93 -29.47 -5.88 18.03
C GLN A 93 -29.37 -6.04 16.51
N GLU A 94 -30.48 -6.39 15.86
CA GLU A 94 -30.53 -6.72 14.43
C GLU A 94 -30.07 -5.55 13.56
N GLU A 95 -30.49 -4.33 13.90
CA GLU A 95 -30.18 -3.13 13.11
C GLU A 95 -28.69 -2.75 13.20
N ILE A 96 -28.05 -2.99 14.36
CA ILE A 96 -26.59 -2.84 14.49
C ILE A 96 -25.89 -3.86 13.59
N ARG A 97 -26.34 -5.12 13.66
CA ARG A 97 -25.75 -6.23 12.90
C ARG A 97 -25.84 -5.96 11.39
N GLU A 98 -27.01 -5.56 10.88
CA GLU A 98 -27.21 -5.24 9.46
C GLU A 98 -26.36 -4.07 8.99
N ALA A 99 -26.31 -2.97 9.76
CA ALA A 99 -25.50 -1.79 9.42
C ALA A 99 -24.01 -2.16 9.37
N CYS A 100 -23.53 -2.91 10.36
CA CYS A 100 -22.16 -3.35 10.45
C CYS A 100 -21.77 -4.33 9.33
N LEU A 101 -22.61 -5.31 8.98
CA LEU A 101 -22.34 -6.24 7.89
C LEU A 101 -22.31 -5.53 6.53
N SER A 102 -23.11 -4.47 6.35
CA SER A 102 -23.16 -3.71 5.11
C SER A 102 -21.94 -2.79 4.93
N ASN A 103 -21.49 -2.16 6.02
CA ASN A 103 -20.52 -1.06 5.96
C ASN A 103 -19.10 -1.43 6.44
N CYS A 104 -18.93 -2.56 7.15
CA CYS A 104 -17.67 -2.95 7.79
C CYS A 104 -17.20 -4.33 7.29
N ILE A 105 -15.89 -4.61 7.46
CA ILE A 105 -15.34 -5.97 7.46
C ILE A 105 -15.41 -6.47 8.90
N VAL A 106 -16.17 -7.54 9.11
CA VAL A 106 -16.53 -8.05 10.45
C VAL A 106 -15.69 -9.26 10.81
N PHE A 107 -14.83 -9.09 11.80
CA PHE A 107 -13.97 -10.11 12.39
C PHE A 107 -14.58 -10.62 13.70
N TYR A 108 -14.89 -11.91 13.72
CA TYR A 108 -15.27 -12.61 14.93
C TYR A 108 -14.03 -13.16 15.65
N ILE A 109 -13.73 -12.57 16.81
CA ILE A 109 -12.67 -13.04 17.71
C ILE A 109 -13.25 -14.15 18.59
N HIS A 110 -12.89 -15.39 18.27
CA HIS A 110 -13.38 -16.58 18.95
C HIS A 110 -12.34 -17.10 19.95
N LEU A 111 -12.83 -17.45 21.15
CA LEU A 111 -12.10 -18.18 22.17
C LEU A 111 -13.00 -19.33 22.66
N PRO A 112 -12.53 -20.58 22.66
CA PRO A 112 -13.31 -21.72 23.15
C PRO A 112 -13.76 -21.55 24.60
N TRP A 113 -14.85 -22.23 24.97
CA TRP A 113 -15.43 -22.14 26.31
C TRP A 113 -14.42 -22.46 27.42
N GLU A 114 -13.64 -23.53 27.28
CA GLU A 114 -12.69 -23.96 28.31
C GLU A 114 -11.61 -22.89 28.54
N SER A 115 -11.02 -22.35 27.48
CA SER A 115 -10.00 -21.30 27.56
C SER A 115 -10.61 -19.95 28.00
N TRP A 116 -11.87 -19.67 27.65
CA TRP A 116 -12.57 -18.48 28.11
C TRP A 116 -12.92 -18.55 29.60
N LYS A 117 -13.33 -19.72 30.09
CA LYS A 117 -13.72 -19.97 31.47
C LYS A 117 -12.57 -19.68 32.45
N GLU A 118 -11.33 -19.93 32.05
CA GLU A 118 -10.13 -19.58 32.82
C GLU A 118 -9.99 -18.06 33.06
N ARG A 119 -10.62 -17.23 32.22
CA ARG A 119 -10.56 -15.76 32.32
C ARG A 119 -11.65 -15.16 33.22
N ILE A 120 -12.62 -15.94 33.70
CA ILE A 120 -13.74 -15.45 34.53
C ILE A 120 -13.26 -14.59 35.72
N PRO A 121 -12.25 -14.99 36.51
CA PRO A 121 -11.80 -14.20 37.66
C PRO A 121 -11.31 -12.80 37.30
N LEU A 122 -10.87 -12.58 36.06
CA LEU A 122 -10.33 -11.30 35.58
C LEU A 122 -11.42 -10.33 35.10
N ILE A 123 -12.62 -10.82 34.79
CA ILE A 123 -13.66 -10.04 34.09
C ILE A 123 -14.99 -9.94 34.84
N ILE A 124 -15.22 -10.78 35.86
CA ILE A 124 -16.52 -10.87 36.52
C ILE A 124 -16.95 -9.55 37.20
N ASP A 125 -16.01 -8.83 37.80
CA ASP A 125 -16.31 -7.57 38.52
C ASP A 125 -16.69 -6.42 37.58
N SER A 126 -16.10 -6.37 36.39
CA SER A 126 -16.35 -5.32 35.40
C SER A 126 -17.57 -5.57 34.50
N ARG A 127 -18.22 -6.74 34.63
CA ARG A 127 -19.28 -7.17 33.70
C ARG A 127 -20.57 -7.53 34.47
N PRO A 128 -21.51 -6.57 34.61
CA PRO A 128 -22.77 -6.78 35.36
C PRO A 128 -23.56 -8.01 34.93
N VAL A 129 -23.52 -8.36 33.63
CA VAL A 129 -24.26 -9.51 33.09
C VAL A 129 -23.75 -10.88 33.57
N LEU A 130 -22.56 -10.94 34.16
CA LEU A 130 -21.97 -12.17 34.72
C LEU A 130 -22.16 -12.27 36.25
N GLN A 131 -22.45 -11.15 36.92
CA GLN A 131 -22.53 -11.10 38.38
C GLN A 131 -23.74 -11.90 38.89
N GLY A 132 -23.54 -12.66 39.96
CA GLY A 132 -24.59 -13.48 40.58
C GLY A 132 -25.02 -14.72 39.80
N LYS A 133 -24.39 -15.00 38.65
CA LYS A 133 -24.68 -16.20 37.84
C LYS A 133 -23.79 -17.37 38.21
N SER A 134 -24.38 -18.56 38.22
CA SER A 134 -23.65 -19.83 38.26
C SER A 134 -22.86 -20.06 36.97
N ILE A 135 -21.86 -20.95 37.03
CA ILE A 135 -21.05 -21.31 35.85
C ILE A 135 -21.90 -21.85 34.70
N ASN A 136 -22.98 -22.57 35.01
CA ASN A 136 -23.90 -23.12 34.02
C ASN A 136 -24.69 -22.00 33.33
N GLU A 137 -25.20 -21.01 34.08
CA GLU A 137 -25.90 -19.85 33.50
C GLU A 137 -24.99 -18.98 32.63
N ILE A 138 -23.70 -18.87 32.98
CA ILE A 138 -22.70 -18.20 32.15
C ILE A 138 -22.43 -19.00 30.88
N HIS A 139 -22.35 -20.34 30.98
CA HIS A 139 -22.16 -21.21 29.82
C HIS A 139 -23.35 -21.13 28.86
N GLU A 140 -24.58 -21.15 29.35
CA GLU A 140 -25.78 -20.96 28.54
C GLU A 140 -25.79 -19.58 27.86
N LEU A 141 -25.40 -18.52 28.58
CA LEU A 141 -25.26 -17.19 28.00
C LEU A 141 -24.19 -17.17 26.91
N PHE A 142 -23.05 -17.82 27.14
CA PHE A 142 -21.98 -17.96 26.17
C PHE A 142 -22.50 -18.63 24.90
N GLN A 143 -23.10 -19.82 25.01
CA GLN A 143 -23.66 -20.59 23.89
C GLN A 143 -24.70 -19.80 23.12
N LYS A 144 -25.65 -19.16 23.80
CA LYS A 144 -26.69 -18.35 23.15
C LYS A 144 -26.12 -17.20 22.31
N ARG A 145 -25.02 -16.59 22.75
CA ARG A 145 -24.39 -15.50 21.98
C ARG A 145 -23.55 -15.98 20.80
N GLN A 146 -23.07 -17.23 20.81
CA GLN A 146 -22.34 -17.83 19.70
C GLN A 146 -23.16 -17.83 18.41
N GLU A 147 -24.46 -18.14 18.51
CA GLU A 147 -25.38 -18.14 17.35
C GLU A 147 -25.49 -16.77 16.70
N ILE A 148 -25.43 -15.68 17.47
CA ILE A 148 -25.49 -14.34 16.91
C ILE A 148 -24.14 -13.95 16.30
N TYR A 149 -23.03 -14.30 16.96
CA TYR A 149 -21.71 -14.02 16.45
C TYR A 149 -21.37 -14.81 15.19
N SER A 150 -22.15 -15.82 14.78
CA SER A 150 -21.91 -16.56 13.53
C SER A 150 -22.07 -15.70 12.26
N HIS A 151 -22.58 -14.48 12.38
CA HIS A 151 -22.67 -13.52 11.28
C HIS A 151 -21.39 -12.69 11.20
N TYR A 152 -20.38 -13.23 10.52
CA TYR A 152 -19.08 -12.59 10.32
C TYR A 152 -18.60 -12.72 8.87
N HIS A 153 -17.60 -11.92 8.51
CA HIS A 153 -16.81 -12.11 7.30
C HIS A 153 -15.62 -13.04 7.58
N TYR A 154 -14.95 -12.83 8.71
CA TYR A 154 -13.80 -13.62 9.15
C TYR A 154 -13.97 -14.11 10.57
N ARG A 155 -13.54 -15.34 10.83
CA ARG A 155 -13.38 -15.88 12.18
C ARG A 155 -11.90 -16.07 12.49
N VAL A 156 -11.49 -15.59 13.66
CA VAL A 156 -10.11 -15.69 14.14
C VAL A 156 -10.10 -16.43 15.47
N GLU A 157 -9.47 -17.60 15.45
CA GLU A 157 -9.20 -18.38 16.64
C GLU A 157 -8.05 -17.76 17.42
N THR A 158 -8.24 -17.58 18.73
CA THR A 158 -7.27 -16.94 19.63
C THR A 158 -6.61 -17.91 20.61
N GLU A 159 -6.94 -19.21 20.52
CA GLU A 159 -6.35 -20.23 21.37
C GLU A 159 -4.86 -20.42 21.04
N SER A 160 -4.02 -20.44 22.08
CA SER A 160 -2.57 -20.68 21.99
C SER A 160 -1.76 -19.67 21.17
N LEU A 161 -2.34 -18.52 20.82
CA LEU A 161 -1.64 -17.41 20.14
C LEU A 161 -1.59 -16.18 21.04
N ASP A 162 -0.51 -15.42 20.95
CA ASP A 162 -0.44 -14.12 21.60
C ASP A 162 -1.17 -13.03 20.79
N ALA A 163 -1.40 -11.87 21.42
CA ALA A 163 -2.14 -10.79 20.79
C ALA A 163 -1.43 -10.21 19.54
N GLU A 164 -0.09 -10.30 19.50
CA GLU A 164 0.72 -9.82 18.38
C GLU A 164 0.52 -10.73 17.16
N GLU A 165 0.64 -12.04 17.35
CA GLU A 165 0.39 -13.06 16.31
C GLU A 165 -1.05 -12.99 15.76
N ILE A 166 -2.03 -12.82 16.64
CA ILE A 166 -3.43 -12.67 16.25
C ILE A 166 -3.62 -11.39 15.41
N SER A 167 -2.99 -10.28 15.82
CA SER A 167 -3.09 -9.03 15.09
C SER A 167 -2.42 -9.09 13.71
N ASP A 168 -1.27 -9.78 13.59
CA ASP A 168 -0.62 -10.03 12.30
C ASP A 168 -1.50 -10.85 11.36
N ARG A 169 -2.13 -11.90 11.89
CA ARG A 169 -3.07 -12.73 11.12
C ARG A 169 -4.26 -11.93 10.63
N ILE A 170 -4.83 -11.06 11.47
CA ILE A 170 -5.95 -10.19 11.08
C ILE A 170 -5.52 -9.22 9.98
N VAL A 171 -4.36 -8.56 10.13
CA VAL A 171 -3.80 -7.66 9.11
C VAL A 171 -3.60 -8.41 7.79
N ALA A 172 -3.04 -9.61 7.82
CA ALA A 172 -2.89 -10.46 6.64
C ALA A 172 -4.24 -10.81 5.99
N LEU A 173 -5.27 -11.13 6.79
CA LEU A 173 -6.62 -11.40 6.29
C LEU A 173 -7.26 -10.16 5.65
N ILE A 174 -7.13 -8.99 6.28
CA ILE A 174 -7.61 -7.71 5.73
C ILE A 174 -6.94 -7.43 4.39
N HIS A 175 -5.63 -7.66 4.29
CA HIS A 175 -4.93 -7.55 3.02
C HIS A 175 -5.49 -8.57 2.01
N SER A 176 -5.65 -9.84 2.36
CA SER A 176 -6.22 -10.85 1.43
C SER A 176 -7.67 -10.57 1.01
N ASP A 177 -8.43 -9.81 1.80
CA ASP A 177 -9.83 -9.48 1.52
C ASP A 177 -9.98 -8.19 0.71
N LEU A 178 -9.06 -7.24 0.90
CA LEU A 178 -8.86 -6.10 0.01
C LEU A 178 -8.26 -6.51 -1.34
N PHE A 179 -7.70 -7.72 -1.40
CA PHE A 179 -7.00 -8.32 -2.55
C PHE A 179 -7.37 -9.81 -2.65
N PRO A 180 -8.64 -10.15 -2.98
CA PRO A 180 -9.04 -11.54 -3.11
C PRO A 180 -8.12 -12.26 -4.11
N ASN A 181 -7.70 -13.48 -3.75
CA ASN A 181 -6.98 -14.37 -4.65
C ASN A 181 -7.91 -14.74 -5.81
N GLU A 182 -8.02 -13.87 -6.81
CA GLU A 182 -8.33 -14.31 -8.16
C GLU A 182 -7.22 -15.29 -8.58
N GLU A 183 -7.58 -16.32 -9.35
CA GLU A 183 -6.59 -17.21 -9.98
C GLU A 183 -5.45 -16.35 -10.52
N LYS A 184 -4.23 -16.64 -10.08
CA LYS A 184 -3.04 -15.83 -10.39
C LYS A 184 -2.98 -15.62 -11.90
N ALA A 185 -3.40 -14.43 -12.35
CA ALA A 185 -3.38 -14.10 -13.75
C ALA A 185 -1.93 -14.25 -14.24
N ALA A 186 -1.75 -14.86 -15.41
CA ALA A 186 -0.42 -14.96 -16.00
C ALA A 186 0.19 -13.55 -16.03
N LYS A 187 1.40 -13.40 -15.47
CA LYS A 187 2.07 -12.10 -15.43
C LYS A 187 2.16 -11.55 -16.84
N ARG A 188 1.58 -10.37 -17.03
CA ARG A 188 1.65 -9.67 -18.29
C ARG A 188 3.09 -9.21 -18.49
N LEU A 189 3.65 -9.52 -19.65
CA LEU A 189 4.90 -8.93 -20.09
C LEU A 189 4.61 -7.55 -20.66
N LEU A 190 5.50 -6.60 -20.44
CA LEU A 190 5.39 -5.26 -20.99
C LEU A 190 6.41 -5.10 -22.11
N THR A 191 5.94 -4.94 -23.35
CA THR A 191 6.83 -4.71 -24.50
C THR A 191 6.81 -3.23 -24.85
N VAL A 192 7.96 -2.58 -24.73
CA VAL A 192 8.16 -1.17 -25.09
C VAL A 192 9.16 -1.11 -26.23
N LYS A 193 8.68 -0.75 -27.43
CA LYS A 193 9.44 -0.87 -28.69
C LYS A 193 10.04 -2.28 -28.84
N ASN A 194 11.36 -2.42 -28.80
CA ASN A 194 12.10 -3.67 -28.92
C ASN A 194 12.51 -4.30 -27.57
N VAL A 195 12.07 -3.73 -26.44
CA VAL A 195 12.45 -4.19 -25.09
C VAL A 195 11.28 -4.86 -24.41
N VAL A 196 11.47 -6.12 -23.98
CA VAL A 196 10.48 -6.89 -23.21
C VAL A 196 10.83 -6.82 -21.72
N ILE A 197 9.95 -6.23 -20.92
CA ILE A 197 10.11 -6.02 -19.48
C ILE A 197 9.25 -7.04 -18.72
N GLY A 198 9.84 -7.66 -17.70
CA GLY A 198 9.19 -8.69 -16.88
C GLY A 198 9.60 -10.14 -17.17
N GLU A 199 10.52 -10.33 -18.12
CA GLU A 199 11.11 -11.63 -18.46
C GLU A 199 12.65 -11.56 -18.39
N ASP A 200 13.25 -12.67 -17.96
CA ASP A 200 14.70 -12.89 -17.85
C ASP A 200 15.46 -11.80 -17.09
N ILE A 201 16.59 -11.36 -17.65
CA ILE A 201 17.50 -10.38 -17.08
C ILE A 201 16.76 -9.04 -16.91
N PRO A 202 16.80 -8.43 -15.70
CA PRO A 202 16.29 -7.09 -15.45
C PRO A 202 16.89 -6.07 -16.43
N LYS A 203 16.04 -5.20 -16.95
CA LYS A 203 16.46 -4.20 -17.93
C LYS A 203 17.22 -3.07 -17.26
N ILE A 204 18.31 -2.63 -17.87
CA ILE A 204 19.17 -1.55 -17.39
C ILE A 204 18.65 -0.23 -17.91
N CYS A 205 18.15 0.59 -16.97
CA CYS A 205 17.76 1.96 -17.21
C CYS A 205 18.90 2.92 -16.84
N VAL A 206 19.14 3.95 -17.68
CA VAL A 206 20.17 4.97 -17.43
C VAL A 206 19.57 6.36 -17.49
N PRO A 207 19.77 7.21 -16.46
CA PRO A 207 19.23 8.55 -16.44
C PRO A 207 20.10 9.56 -17.22
N ILE A 208 19.44 10.53 -17.86
CA ILE A 208 19.97 11.80 -18.32
C ILE A 208 19.56 12.86 -17.29
N VAL A 209 20.55 13.60 -16.78
CA VAL A 209 20.38 14.61 -15.71
C VAL A 209 20.99 15.98 -16.08
N GLY A 210 21.31 16.18 -17.36
CA GLY A 210 21.82 17.46 -17.88
C GLY A 210 20.89 18.63 -17.53
N GLN A 211 21.47 19.73 -17.07
CA GLN A 211 20.74 20.91 -16.60
C GLN A 211 20.41 21.87 -17.77
N THR A 212 21.26 21.87 -18.79
CA THR A 212 21.09 22.69 -20.00
C THR A 212 20.85 21.84 -21.24
N MET A 213 20.31 22.44 -22.31
CA MET A 213 20.12 21.76 -23.60
C MET A 213 21.42 21.13 -24.12
N HIS A 214 22.54 21.85 -23.98
CA HIS A 214 23.85 21.37 -24.39
C HIS A 214 24.26 20.10 -23.61
N GLU A 215 24.10 20.11 -22.29
CA GLU A 215 24.44 18.96 -21.44
C GLU A 215 23.54 17.75 -21.72
N ILE A 216 22.23 17.98 -21.93
CA ILE A 216 21.28 16.92 -22.32
C ILE A 216 21.71 16.25 -23.62
N ILE A 217 22.05 17.03 -24.65
CA ILE A 217 22.52 16.53 -25.95
C ILE A 217 23.84 15.77 -25.80
N GLU A 218 24.77 16.27 -24.98
CA GLU A 218 26.06 15.62 -24.72
C GLU A 218 25.86 14.26 -24.03
N GLU A 219 25.04 14.21 -22.98
CA GLU A 219 24.72 12.97 -22.26
C GLU A 219 24.00 11.96 -23.15
N ALA A 220 22.98 12.39 -23.88
CA ALA A 220 22.27 11.54 -24.84
C ALA A 220 23.22 10.99 -25.92
N SER A 221 24.13 11.83 -26.44
CA SER A 221 25.11 11.40 -27.44
C SER A 221 26.09 10.37 -26.87
N HIS A 222 26.51 10.53 -25.62
CA HIS A 222 27.42 9.60 -24.95
C HIS A 222 26.77 8.22 -24.70
N LEU A 223 25.46 8.18 -24.40
CA LEU A 223 24.73 6.94 -24.18
C LEU A 223 24.78 5.99 -25.39
N LYS A 224 24.90 6.49 -26.62
CA LYS A 224 25.05 5.63 -27.83
C LYS A 224 26.20 4.62 -27.75
N ALA A 225 27.24 4.93 -26.98
CA ALA A 225 28.40 4.07 -26.80
C ALA A 225 28.28 3.13 -25.58
N ILE A 226 27.15 3.17 -24.88
CA ILE A 226 26.91 2.46 -23.64
C ILE A 226 25.87 1.36 -23.88
N ASP A 227 26.09 0.20 -23.29
CA ASP A 227 25.12 -0.88 -23.28
C ASP A 227 24.05 -0.63 -22.20
N PHE A 228 22.87 -0.22 -22.63
CA PHE A 228 21.69 0.01 -21.81
C PHE A 228 20.43 -0.42 -22.57
N ASP A 229 19.33 -0.66 -21.85
CA ASP A 229 18.06 -1.10 -22.44
C ASP A 229 17.05 0.04 -22.54
N ILE A 230 17.03 0.94 -21.55
CA ILE A 230 16.05 2.03 -21.42
C ILE A 230 16.79 3.31 -21.01
N VAL A 231 16.39 4.46 -21.55
CA VAL A 231 16.84 5.77 -21.06
C VAL A 231 15.74 6.45 -20.25
N GLU A 232 16.10 7.05 -19.13
CA GLU A 232 15.22 7.94 -18.35
C GLU A 232 15.71 9.38 -18.52
N TRP A 233 14.83 10.31 -18.90
CA TRP A 233 15.14 11.73 -18.79
C TRP A 233 14.54 12.29 -17.50
N ARG A 234 15.41 12.73 -16.59
CA ARG A 234 15.05 13.43 -15.36
C ARG A 234 14.87 14.93 -15.64
N ALA A 235 13.69 15.28 -16.14
CA ALA A 235 13.37 16.64 -16.55
C ALA A 235 13.40 17.65 -15.40
N ASP A 236 13.28 17.21 -14.15
CA ASP A 236 13.41 18.08 -12.97
C ASP A 236 14.81 18.73 -12.83
N PHE A 237 15.86 18.14 -13.43
CA PHE A 237 17.19 18.77 -13.49
C PHE A 237 17.28 19.90 -14.52
N PHE A 238 16.39 19.92 -15.52
CA PHE A 238 16.47 20.88 -16.62
C PHE A 238 16.12 22.30 -16.16
N GLU A 239 17.01 23.25 -16.39
CA GLU A 239 16.88 24.64 -15.94
C GLU A 239 15.62 25.32 -16.46
N ASP A 240 15.17 24.93 -17.64
CA ASP A 240 14.02 25.51 -18.34
C ASP A 240 12.73 24.66 -18.23
N VAL A 241 12.64 23.75 -17.24
CA VAL A 241 11.50 22.82 -17.10
C VAL A 241 10.12 23.49 -16.90
N GLU A 242 10.09 24.75 -16.48
CA GLU A 242 8.86 25.53 -16.31
C GLU A 242 8.30 26.08 -17.65
N ASP A 243 9.06 25.95 -18.74
CA ASP A 243 8.61 26.25 -20.10
C ASP A 243 8.37 24.94 -20.87
N ILE A 244 7.11 24.50 -20.93
CA ILE A 244 6.69 23.29 -21.63
C ILE A 244 7.20 23.24 -23.08
N LYS A 245 7.32 24.39 -23.76
CA LYS A 245 7.84 24.42 -25.14
C LYS A 245 9.30 23.99 -25.18
N LYS A 246 10.12 24.54 -24.28
CA LYS A 246 11.54 24.15 -24.17
C LYS A 246 11.72 22.70 -23.72
N VAL A 247 10.85 22.20 -22.85
CA VAL A 247 10.84 20.77 -22.46
C VAL A 247 10.57 19.89 -23.69
N LYS A 248 9.60 20.25 -24.54
CA LYS A 248 9.32 19.52 -25.80
C LYS A 248 10.50 19.58 -26.77
N GLU A 249 11.16 20.73 -26.89
CA GLU A 249 12.38 20.88 -27.70
C GLU A 249 13.49 19.95 -27.19
N ALA A 250 13.72 19.89 -25.87
CA ALA A 250 14.72 19.01 -25.28
C ALA A 250 14.38 17.53 -25.49
N LEU A 251 13.12 17.13 -25.30
CA LEU A 251 12.68 15.76 -25.60
C LEU A 251 12.87 15.41 -27.08
N THR A 252 12.64 16.37 -27.99
CA THR A 252 12.85 16.16 -29.43
C THR A 252 14.31 15.84 -29.74
N GLU A 253 15.25 16.56 -29.12
CA GLU A 253 16.69 16.27 -29.26
C GLU A 253 17.06 14.91 -28.68
N ILE A 254 16.58 14.57 -27.47
CA ILE A 254 16.81 13.24 -26.86
C ILE A 254 16.27 12.13 -27.78
N TYR A 255 15.04 12.30 -28.28
CA TYR A 255 14.39 11.35 -29.18
C TYR A 255 15.16 11.18 -30.49
N ALA A 256 15.59 12.28 -31.11
CA ALA A 256 16.36 12.24 -32.36
C ALA A 256 17.71 11.53 -32.20
N ILE A 257 18.33 11.65 -31.02
CA ILE A 257 19.61 11.01 -30.73
C ILE A 257 19.41 9.53 -30.39
N LEU A 258 18.46 9.19 -29.52
CA LEU A 258 18.39 7.87 -28.88
C LEU A 258 17.37 6.92 -29.48
N SER A 259 16.48 7.36 -30.37
CA SER A 259 15.60 6.44 -31.09
C SER A 259 16.42 5.39 -31.86
N PRO A 260 16.09 4.09 -31.79
CA PRO A 260 14.82 3.53 -31.31
C PRO A 260 14.79 3.09 -29.84
N SER A 261 15.74 3.50 -28.98
CA SER A 261 15.69 3.11 -27.56
C SER A 261 14.40 3.62 -26.87
N PRO A 262 13.82 2.86 -25.93
CA PRO A 262 12.72 3.32 -25.09
C PRO A 262 13.11 4.51 -24.20
N ILE A 263 12.23 5.51 -24.12
CA ILE A 263 12.42 6.74 -23.34
C ILE A 263 11.37 6.81 -22.24
N ILE A 264 11.82 6.93 -20.98
CA ILE A 264 11.01 7.32 -19.83
C ILE A 264 11.14 8.83 -19.64
N PHE A 265 10.03 9.55 -19.59
CA PHE A 265 10.00 10.92 -19.07
C PHE A 265 9.69 10.91 -17.57
N THR A 266 10.55 11.52 -16.77
CA THR A 266 10.37 11.62 -15.32
C THR A 266 10.52 13.07 -14.87
N PHE A 267 9.48 13.63 -14.26
CA PHE A 267 9.61 14.79 -13.39
C PHE A 267 9.51 14.32 -11.94
N ARG A 268 10.62 14.42 -11.20
CA ARG A 268 10.66 14.09 -9.77
C ARG A 268 10.48 15.37 -8.94
N SER A 269 9.56 15.36 -7.98
CA SER A 269 9.38 16.46 -7.03
C SER A 269 10.48 16.49 -5.96
N ILE A 270 10.67 17.63 -5.29
CA ILE A 270 11.67 17.74 -4.21
C ILE A 270 11.36 16.76 -3.07
N LYS A 271 10.07 16.52 -2.80
CA LYS A 271 9.61 15.59 -1.76
C LYS A 271 10.08 14.16 -1.99
N GLU A 272 10.21 13.76 -3.25
CA GLU A 272 10.73 12.46 -3.66
C GLU A 272 12.16 12.55 -4.24
N GLY A 273 12.94 13.57 -3.86
CA GLY A 273 14.37 13.65 -4.20
C GLY A 273 14.68 14.15 -5.61
N GLY A 274 13.82 15.01 -6.15
CA GLY A 274 14.07 15.80 -7.35
C GLY A 274 14.64 17.18 -7.04
N GLU A 275 14.97 17.92 -8.11
CA GLU A 275 15.69 19.20 -8.00
C GLU A 275 14.76 20.43 -8.00
N LYS A 276 13.50 20.27 -8.45
CA LYS A 276 12.56 21.38 -8.64
C LYS A 276 11.17 21.05 -8.13
N GLU A 277 10.49 22.10 -7.65
CA GLU A 277 9.09 22.02 -7.21
C GLU A 277 8.21 22.81 -8.19
N VAL A 278 7.07 22.25 -8.57
CA VAL A 278 6.06 22.87 -9.43
C VAL A 278 4.67 22.66 -8.83
N SER A 279 3.68 23.44 -9.26
CA SER A 279 2.30 23.21 -8.81
C SER A 279 1.75 21.89 -9.37
N SER A 280 0.78 21.30 -8.68
CA SER A 280 0.11 20.07 -9.11
C SER A 280 -0.56 20.23 -10.48
N GLU A 281 -1.11 21.41 -10.78
CA GLU A 281 -1.70 21.73 -12.08
C GLU A 281 -0.64 21.76 -13.18
N TYR A 282 0.51 22.38 -12.91
CA TYR A 282 1.62 22.40 -13.86
C TYR A 282 2.20 21.00 -14.07
N TYR A 283 2.38 20.21 -13.00
CA TYR A 283 2.84 18.83 -13.08
C TYR A 283 1.95 17.98 -14.01
N ALA A 284 0.63 18.08 -13.86
CA ALA A 284 -0.31 17.38 -14.72
C ALA A 284 -0.26 17.90 -16.17
N ALA A 285 -0.18 19.22 -16.37
CA ALA A 285 -0.09 19.83 -17.69
C ALA A 285 1.20 19.43 -18.42
N LEU A 286 2.33 19.42 -17.72
CA LEU A 286 3.64 19.00 -18.22
C LEU A 286 3.59 17.55 -18.71
N ASN A 287 3.12 16.61 -17.88
CA ASN A 287 3.02 15.20 -18.25
C ASN A 287 2.10 14.99 -19.46
N LYS A 288 0.91 15.62 -19.47
CA LYS A 288 -0.01 15.56 -20.62
C LYS A 288 0.63 16.10 -21.90
N ALA A 289 1.31 17.24 -21.81
CA ALA A 289 1.97 17.84 -22.94
C ALA A 289 3.10 16.95 -23.52
N ILE A 290 3.81 16.19 -22.66
CA ILE A 290 4.84 15.24 -23.08
C ILE A 290 4.24 13.98 -23.69
N ILE A 291 3.18 13.43 -23.11
CA ILE A 291 2.42 12.29 -23.65
C ILE A 291 1.97 12.59 -25.10
N GLU A 292 1.42 13.78 -25.34
CA GLU A 292 0.95 14.21 -26.67
C GLU A 292 2.04 14.24 -27.74
N THR A 293 3.32 14.32 -27.37
CA THR A 293 4.41 14.30 -28.36
C THR A 293 4.58 12.94 -29.02
N GLY A 294 4.16 11.85 -28.35
CA GLY A 294 4.44 10.48 -28.77
C GLY A 294 5.93 10.11 -28.77
N MET A 295 6.81 10.94 -28.19
CA MET A 295 8.26 10.72 -28.16
C MET A 295 8.72 10.01 -26.89
N ALA A 296 7.97 10.13 -25.79
CA ALA A 296 8.17 9.35 -24.58
C ALA A 296 7.32 8.08 -24.63
N ASP A 297 7.95 6.91 -24.46
CA ASP A 297 7.24 5.63 -24.46
C ASP A 297 6.63 5.32 -23.09
N MET A 298 7.21 5.91 -22.05
CA MET A 298 6.80 5.77 -20.66
C MET A 298 6.85 7.13 -19.96
N ILE A 299 5.96 7.33 -18.99
CA ILE A 299 6.02 8.44 -18.03
C ILE A 299 6.12 7.90 -16.60
N ASP A 300 6.87 8.58 -15.74
CA ASP A 300 6.93 8.29 -14.30
C ASP A 300 6.13 9.33 -13.52
N ILE A 301 5.04 8.86 -12.90
CA ILE A 301 4.11 9.65 -12.10
C ILE A 301 4.22 9.25 -10.63
N GLU A 302 4.35 10.24 -9.76
CA GLU A 302 4.44 10.02 -8.31
C GLU A 302 3.09 9.62 -7.71
N LEU A 303 3.07 8.50 -6.98
CA LEU A 303 1.88 7.86 -6.44
C LEU A 303 1.15 8.72 -5.39
N TYR A 304 1.89 9.52 -4.62
CA TYR A 304 1.37 10.25 -3.46
C TYR A 304 1.56 11.77 -3.51
N SER A 305 2.30 12.30 -4.48
CA SER A 305 2.61 13.74 -4.51
C SER A 305 1.47 14.60 -5.05
N ASN A 306 0.49 13.99 -5.71
CA ASN A 306 -0.69 14.65 -6.24
C ASN A 306 -1.96 14.01 -5.70
N GLU A 307 -3.08 14.72 -5.81
CA GLU A 307 -4.40 14.13 -5.51
C GLU A 307 -4.63 12.88 -6.37
N GLU A 308 -5.23 11.84 -5.79
CA GLU A 308 -5.48 10.56 -6.46
C GLU A 308 -6.23 10.74 -7.79
N LYS A 309 -7.17 11.68 -7.83
CA LYS A 309 -7.93 12.04 -9.03
C LYS A 309 -7.00 12.53 -10.15
N THR A 310 -6.04 13.41 -9.83
CA THR A 310 -5.06 13.92 -10.79
C THR A 310 -4.18 12.80 -11.32
N VAL A 311 -3.73 11.89 -10.45
CA VAL A 311 -2.95 10.70 -10.86
C VAL A 311 -3.77 9.84 -11.84
N GLN A 312 -5.02 9.51 -11.50
CA GLN A 312 -5.91 8.73 -12.36
C GLN A 312 -6.16 9.42 -13.71
N GLU A 313 -6.38 10.74 -13.73
CA GLU A 313 -6.56 11.50 -14.96
C GLU A 313 -5.34 11.45 -15.88
N VAL A 314 -4.13 11.56 -15.33
CA VAL A 314 -2.89 11.48 -16.12
C VAL A 314 -2.65 10.04 -16.62
N VAL A 315 -2.91 9.03 -15.78
CA VAL A 315 -2.81 7.61 -16.19
C VAL A 315 -3.75 7.30 -17.35
N GLN A 316 -5.03 7.67 -17.23
CA GLN A 316 -6.02 7.45 -18.29
C GLN A 316 -5.62 8.18 -19.58
N PHE A 317 -5.11 9.41 -19.46
CA PHE A 317 -4.64 10.18 -20.61
C PHE A 317 -3.42 9.53 -21.29
N ALA A 318 -2.47 8.99 -20.52
CA ALA A 318 -1.31 8.27 -21.05
C ALA A 318 -1.76 7.03 -21.85
N HIS A 319 -2.61 6.19 -21.27
CA HIS A 319 -3.14 5.00 -21.92
C HIS A 319 -3.94 5.31 -23.18
N ALA A 320 -4.74 6.38 -23.17
CA ALA A 320 -5.48 6.83 -24.35
C ALA A 320 -4.55 7.25 -25.52
N ASN A 321 -3.29 7.61 -25.21
CA ASN A 321 -2.27 7.98 -26.18
C ASN A 321 -1.22 6.86 -26.40
N ASN A 322 -1.47 5.64 -25.91
CA ASN A 322 -0.55 4.49 -26.00
C ASN A 322 0.83 4.73 -25.35
N VAL A 323 0.87 5.53 -24.29
CA VAL A 323 2.06 5.75 -23.44
C VAL A 323 1.90 4.95 -22.16
N PHE A 324 2.91 4.18 -21.79
CA PHE A 324 2.90 3.37 -20.57
C PHE A 324 3.20 4.22 -19.33
N VAL A 325 2.73 3.77 -18.16
CA VAL A 325 2.85 4.53 -16.92
C VAL A 325 3.62 3.75 -15.86
N ILE A 326 4.68 4.37 -15.36
CA ILE A 326 5.34 4.02 -14.12
C ILE A 326 4.64 4.82 -13.00
N LEU A 327 4.03 4.14 -12.02
CA LEU A 327 3.60 4.82 -10.78
C LEU A 327 4.64 4.55 -9.71
N SER A 328 5.33 5.61 -9.29
CA SER A 328 6.47 5.52 -8.39
C SER A 328 6.19 6.08 -7.00
N ASN A 329 6.87 5.52 -6.00
CA ASN A 329 6.97 6.12 -4.68
C ASN A 329 8.40 6.00 -4.14
N HIS A 330 8.88 7.05 -3.50
CA HIS A 330 10.20 7.09 -2.89
C HIS A 330 10.11 7.39 -1.38
N ASP A 331 10.88 6.65 -0.58
CA ASP A 331 11.08 6.94 0.84
C ASP A 331 12.56 7.17 1.11
N PHE A 332 12.95 8.44 1.23
CA PHE A 332 14.34 8.84 1.50
C PHE A 332 14.71 8.75 2.98
N GLN A 333 13.75 8.50 3.86
CA GLN A 333 13.96 8.52 5.30
C GLN A 333 14.15 7.11 5.88
N LYS A 334 13.45 6.10 5.36
CA LYS A 334 13.45 4.74 5.89
C LYS A 334 13.10 3.69 4.85
N THR A 335 13.22 2.44 5.27
CA THR A 335 12.57 1.31 4.65
C THR A 335 11.27 1.05 5.41
N PRO A 336 10.08 1.17 4.78
CA PRO A 336 8.82 0.78 5.38
C PRO A 336 8.79 -0.73 5.68
N SER A 337 7.75 -1.18 6.41
CA SER A 337 7.56 -2.63 6.60
C SER A 337 7.31 -3.33 5.27
N LYS A 338 7.51 -4.65 5.26
CA LYS A 338 7.24 -5.50 4.11
C LYS A 338 5.82 -5.31 3.59
N GLU A 339 4.85 -5.27 4.49
CA GLU A 339 3.42 -5.16 4.21
C GLU A 339 3.08 -3.80 3.58
N GLU A 340 3.71 -2.73 4.08
CA GLU A 340 3.54 -1.38 3.54
C GLU A 340 4.13 -1.27 2.12
N ILE A 341 5.31 -1.84 1.88
CA ILE A 341 5.93 -1.90 0.55
C ILE A 341 5.00 -2.60 -0.46
N ILE A 342 4.48 -3.78 -0.09
CA ILE A 342 3.55 -4.55 -0.92
C ILE A 342 2.26 -3.75 -1.17
N THR A 343 1.70 -3.12 -0.12
CA THR A 343 0.47 -2.33 -0.21
C THR A 343 0.61 -1.17 -1.20
N ARG A 344 1.75 -0.47 -1.19
CA ARG A 344 2.04 0.62 -2.14
C ARG A 344 2.15 0.12 -3.58
N LEU A 345 2.83 -0.99 -3.80
CA LEU A 345 2.94 -1.60 -5.14
C LEU A 345 1.58 -2.09 -5.66
N CYS A 346 0.78 -2.75 -4.82
CA CYS A 346 -0.58 -3.16 -5.16
C CYS A 346 -1.50 -1.95 -5.43
N ARG A 347 -1.35 -0.86 -4.68
CA ARG A 347 -2.08 0.39 -4.93
C ARG A 347 -1.73 0.97 -6.30
N ALA A 348 -0.45 0.98 -6.68
CA ALA A 348 -0.03 1.40 -8.01
C ALA A 348 -0.67 0.52 -9.11
N GLN A 349 -0.73 -0.81 -8.94
CA GLN A 349 -1.45 -1.69 -9.89
C GLN A 349 -2.94 -1.31 -10.02
N LYS A 350 -3.62 -1.08 -8.88
CA LYS A 350 -5.04 -0.69 -8.84
C LYS A 350 -5.30 0.65 -9.54
N LEU A 351 -4.36 1.58 -9.46
CA LEU A 351 -4.44 2.88 -10.13
C LEU A 351 -4.02 2.83 -11.61
N GLY A 352 -3.71 1.65 -12.15
CA GLY A 352 -3.44 1.47 -13.57
C GLY A 352 -1.96 1.59 -13.97
N ALA A 353 -1.02 1.52 -13.03
CA ALA A 353 0.41 1.49 -13.40
C ALA A 353 0.72 0.29 -14.30
N ASP A 354 1.42 0.49 -15.41
CA ASP A 354 2.01 -0.60 -16.18
C ASP A 354 3.25 -1.15 -15.46
N LEU A 355 3.95 -0.28 -14.73
CA LEU A 355 5.13 -0.60 -13.92
C LEU A 355 5.03 0.09 -12.55
N PRO A 356 4.52 -0.60 -11.50
CA PRO A 356 4.65 -0.14 -10.13
C PRO A 356 6.14 0.03 -9.76
N LYS A 357 6.50 1.13 -9.10
CA LYS A 357 7.89 1.42 -8.69
C LYS A 357 7.97 1.85 -7.24
N ILE A 358 8.90 1.28 -6.48
CA ILE A 358 9.21 1.75 -5.13
C ILE A 358 10.73 1.79 -4.87
N ALA A 359 11.20 2.88 -4.28
CA ALA A 359 12.58 3.05 -3.86
C ALA A 359 12.65 3.48 -2.40
N VAL A 360 13.43 2.77 -1.58
CA VAL A 360 13.44 2.96 -0.12
C VAL A 360 14.85 3.15 0.44
N MET A 361 15.00 3.89 1.53
CA MET A 361 16.30 4.18 2.15
C MET A 361 16.61 3.20 3.30
N PRO A 362 17.63 2.33 3.17
CA PRO A 362 17.99 1.41 4.25
C PRO A 362 18.81 2.13 5.35
N LYS A 363 18.41 1.95 6.61
CA LYS A 363 19.22 2.32 7.79
C LYS A 363 20.14 1.18 8.21
N SER A 364 19.74 -0.07 7.97
CA SER A 364 20.50 -1.28 8.33
C SER A 364 20.65 -2.25 7.14
N LYS A 365 21.27 -3.42 7.35
CA LYS A 365 21.30 -4.49 6.33
C LYS A 365 19.99 -5.26 6.34
N GLU A 366 19.38 -5.36 7.51
CA GLU A 366 18.07 -5.97 7.75
C GLU A 366 16.99 -5.26 6.92
N ASP A 367 17.06 -3.93 6.82
CA ASP A 367 16.17 -3.15 5.94
C ASP A 367 16.30 -3.56 4.46
N VAL A 368 17.52 -3.88 4.00
CA VAL A 368 17.73 -4.37 2.64
C VAL A 368 17.06 -5.73 2.45
N LEU A 369 17.12 -6.60 3.46
CA LEU A 369 16.42 -7.89 3.45
C LEU A 369 14.89 -7.71 3.45
N VAL A 370 14.37 -6.74 4.21
CA VAL A 370 12.93 -6.41 4.20
C VAL A 370 12.46 -6.03 2.79
N LEU A 371 13.21 -5.20 2.06
CA LEU A 371 12.88 -4.84 0.69
C LEU A 371 12.93 -6.07 -0.24
N LEU A 372 13.97 -6.89 -0.14
CA LEU A 372 14.11 -8.09 -0.98
C LEU A 372 12.99 -9.11 -0.72
N ASP A 373 12.64 -9.35 0.53
CA ASP A 373 11.53 -10.23 0.93
C ASP A 373 10.17 -9.68 0.47
N ALA A 374 9.94 -8.37 0.59
CA ALA A 374 8.76 -7.71 0.03
C ALA A 374 8.69 -7.86 -1.50
N THR A 375 9.83 -7.72 -2.18
CA THR A 375 9.93 -7.87 -3.65
C THR A 375 9.57 -9.29 -4.08
N LEU A 376 10.15 -10.32 -3.44
CA LEU A 376 9.83 -11.71 -3.73
C LEU A 376 8.37 -12.04 -3.44
N THR A 377 7.86 -11.57 -2.30
CA THR A 377 6.46 -11.80 -1.93
C THR A 377 5.50 -11.12 -2.92
N MET A 378 5.78 -9.87 -3.31
CA MET A 378 5.04 -9.17 -4.37
C MET A 378 5.05 -9.98 -5.68
N ASN A 379 6.23 -10.42 -6.10
CA ASN A 379 6.44 -11.19 -7.33
C ASN A 379 5.67 -12.52 -7.33
N GLU A 380 5.67 -13.24 -6.22
CA GLU A 380 5.07 -14.58 -6.15
C GLU A 380 3.57 -14.56 -5.91
N LYS A 381 3.05 -13.57 -5.19
CA LYS A 381 1.67 -13.60 -4.68
C LYS A 381 0.74 -12.56 -5.26
N PHE A 382 1.25 -11.38 -5.64
CA PHE A 382 0.41 -10.21 -5.88
C PHE A 382 0.58 -9.55 -7.25
N ALA A 383 1.74 -9.71 -7.88
CA ALA A 383 2.06 -9.07 -9.15
C ALA A 383 1.40 -9.77 -10.34
N ASP A 384 0.58 -9.04 -11.09
CA ASP A 384 -0.01 -9.43 -12.38
C ASP A 384 0.75 -8.84 -13.58
N ARG A 385 1.77 -8.02 -13.32
CA ARG A 385 2.60 -7.28 -14.28
C ARG A 385 4.03 -7.09 -13.73
N PRO A 386 4.98 -6.58 -14.52
CA PRO A 386 6.33 -6.31 -14.04
C PRO A 386 6.32 -5.10 -13.11
N PHE A 387 7.27 -5.04 -12.18
CA PHE A 387 7.39 -3.93 -11.24
C PHE A 387 8.86 -3.68 -10.90
N ILE A 388 9.13 -2.56 -10.24
CA ILE A 388 10.47 -2.06 -9.97
C ILE A 388 10.60 -1.85 -8.46
N THR A 389 11.60 -2.46 -7.86
CA THR A 389 11.98 -2.19 -6.48
C THR A 389 13.46 -1.90 -6.38
N MET A 390 13.83 -1.03 -5.46
CA MET A 390 15.24 -0.85 -5.10
C MET A 390 15.41 -0.34 -3.67
N SER A 391 16.47 -0.79 -3.04
CA SER A 391 17.03 -0.19 -1.84
C SER A 391 18.13 0.81 -2.26
N MET A 392 18.04 2.04 -1.75
CA MET A 392 18.93 3.14 -2.11
C MET A 392 20.27 3.09 -1.36
N ALA A 393 21.17 4.00 -1.73
CA ALA A 393 22.52 4.13 -1.17
C ALA A 393 23.43 2.90 -1.39
N LYS A 394 24.69 3.01 -0.95
CA LYS A 394 25.69 1.95 -1.08
C LYS A 394 25.28 0.63 -0.38
N LYS A 395 24.50 0.71 0.71
CA LYS A 395 24.01 -0.47 1.45
C LYS A 395 23.02 -1.29 0.61
N GLY A 396 22.19 -0.62 -0.19
CA GLY A 396 21.14 -1.25 -0.99
C GLY A 396 21.59 -1.81 -2.34
N VAL A 397 22.87 -1.69 -2.71
CA VAL A 397 23.40 -2.10 -4.04
C VAL A 397 22.97 -3.50 -4.44
N ILE A 398 22.94 -4.46 -3.52
CA ILE A 398 22.53 -5.84 -3.82
C ILE A 398 21.13 -5.93 -4.44
N SER A 399 20.19 -5.08 -4.01
CA SER A 399 18.83 -5.04 -4.58
C SER A 399 18.79 -4.64 -6.06
N ARG A 400 19.83 -3.97 -6.56
CA ARG A 400 19.98 -3.59 -7.97
C ARG A 400 20.57 -4.70 -8.83
N LEU A 401 21.19 -5.69 -8.20
CA LEU A 401 21.90 -6.79 -8.86
C LEU A 401 21.06 -8.06 -8.92
N THR A 402 20.15 -8.26 -7.97
CA THR A 402 19.43 -9.54 -7.80
C THR A 402 18.00 -9.51 -8.34
N GLY A 403 17.67 -8.57 -9.24
CA GLY A 403 16.31 -8.37 -9.75
C GLY A 403 15.67 -9.64 -10.33
N GLU A 404 16.43 -10.47 -11.06
CA GLU A 404 15.92 -11.71 -11.66
C GLU A 404 15.43 -12.73 -10.61
N PHE A 405 16.09 -12.80 -9.45
CA PHE A 405 15.77 -13.75 -8.40
C PHE A 405 14.57 -13.30 -7.55
N PHE A 406 14.47 -12.00 -7.28
CA PHE A 406 13.44 -11.48 -6.36
C PHE A 406 12.24 -10.87 -7.10
N GLY A 407 12.38 -10.44 -8.36
CA GLY A 407 11.27 -10.00 -9.20
C GLY A 407 11.32 -8.55 -9.70
N SER A 408 12.33 -7.76 -9.33
CA SER A 408 12.46 -6.38 -9.85
C SER A 408 12.87 -6.42 -11.32
N ALA A 409 12.02 -5.88 -12.20
CA ALA A 409 12.14 -6.02 -13.65
C ALA A 409 13.08 -4.98 -14.31
N ILE A 410 13.36 -3.88 -13.63
CA ILE A 410 14.25 -2.81 -14.09
C ILE A 410 15.23 -2.47 -12.98
N THR A 411 16.50 -2.30 -13.36
CA THR A 411 17.55 -1.78 -12.48
C THR A 411 18.17 -0.53 -13.08
N PHE A 412 18.73 0.33 -12.23
CA PHE A 412 19.22 1.65 -12.63
C PHE A 412 20.74 1.71 -12.51
N GLY A 413 21.39 1.96 -13.64
CA GLY A 413 22.85 2.14 -13.75
C GLY A 413 23.23 3.57 -14.11
N THR A 414 24.53 3.84 -14.18
CA THR A 414 25.08 5.16 -14.54
C THR A 414 26.00 5.11 -15.74
N ALA A 415 25.86 6.11 -16.61
CA ALA A 415 26.77 6.34 -17.74
C ALA A 415 28.08 7.05 -17.34
N LYS A 416 28.01 8.04 -16.45
CA LYS A 416 29.17 8.81 -15.93
C LYS A 416 29.40 8.50 -14.44
N LYS A 417 30.18 9.36 -13.74
CA LYS A 417 30.27 9.39 -12.27
C LYS A 417 28.85 9.50 -11.69
N ALA A 418 28.56 8.71 -10.65
CA ALA A 418 27.22 8.53 -10.11
C ALA A 418 26.47 9.85 -9.83
N SER A 419 25.22 9.97 -10.31
CA SER A 419 24.27 11.05 -9.97
C SER A 419 23.65 10.88 -8.58
N ALA A 420 23.76 9.69 -7.97
CA ALA A 420 23.38 9.42 -6.58
C ALA A 420 24.32 8.40 -5.91
N PRO A 421 24.51 8.46 -4.57
CA PRO A 421 25.40 7.53 -3.86
C PRO A 421 24.98 6.06 -4.05
N GLY A 422 25.93 5.20 -4.43
CA GLY A 422 25.70 3.75 -4.55
C GLY A 422 25.20 3.28 -5.92
N GLN A 423 25.25 4.11 -6.96
CA GLN A 423 25.00 3.65 -8.33
C GLN A 423 26.19 2.83 -8.89
N VAL A 424 25.87 1.90 -9.78
CA VAL A 424 26.82 0.98 -10.42
C VAL A 424 26.93 1.35 -11.90
N ALA A 425 28.15 1.36 -12.44
CA ALA A 425 28.36 1.56 -13.87
C ALA A 425 27.64 0.48 -14.68
N THR A 426 27.00 0.86 -15.79
CA THR A 426 26.18 -0.04 -16.61
C THR A 426 26.94 -1.27 -17.10
N SER A 427 28.21 -1.11 -17.48
CA SER A 427 29.07 -2.21 -17.93
C SER A 427 29.32 -3.28 -16.85
N GLU A 428 29.50 -2.87 -15.60
CA GLU A 428 29.66 -3.79 -14.47
C GLU A 428 28.31 -4.41 -14.08
N LEU A 429 27.24 -3.62 -14.12
CA LEU A 429 25.88 -4.09 -13.86
C LEU A 429 25.49 -5.20 -14.84
N ARG A 430 25.71 -5.00 -16.15
CA ARG A 430 25.42 -6.01 -17.18
C ARG A 430 26.19 -7.31 -16.95
N LYS A 431 27.49 -7.24 -16.64
CA LYS A 431 28.31 -8.43 -16.35
C LYS A 431 27.75 -9.24 -15.18
N ILE A 432 27.38 -8.56 -14.08
CA ILE A 432 26.84 -9.22 -12.89
C ILE A 432 25.48 -9.85 -13.19
N LEU A 433 24.58 -9.11 -13.86
CA LEU A 433 23.27 -9.63 -14.23
C LEU A 433 23.38 -10.87 -15.14
N TYR A 434 24.27 -10.83 -16.13
CA TYR A 434 24.49 -11.97 -17.01
C TYR A 434 25.09 -13.18 -16.29
N LEU A 435 26.06 -12.95 -15.39
CA LEU A 435 26.62 -14.01 -14.54
C LEU A 435 25.52 -14.67 -13.69
N LEU A 436 24.66 -13.88 -13.07
CA LEU A 436 23.55 -14.36 -12.26
C LEU A 436 22.55 -15.17 -13.10
N HIS A 437 22.19 -14.68 -14.28
CA HIS A 437 21.29 -15.36 -15.21
C HIS A 437 21.81 -16.73 -15.66
N GLN A 438 23.11 -16.84 -15.98
CA GLN A 438 23.73 -18.11 -16.37
C GLN A 438 23.75 -19.17 -15.26
N ASN A 439 23.55 -18.78 -14.00
CA ASN A 439 23.63 -19.64 -12.82
C ASN A 439 22.30 -19.75 -12.08
N ARG A 440 21.18 -19.53 -12.78
CA ARG A 440 19.82 -19.58 -12.23
C ARG A 440 19.30 -21.01 -12.03
#